data_AF-A0A2C9LG90-F1
#
_entry.id   AF-A0A2C9LG90-F1
#
_cell.length_a   1.000
_cell.length_b   1.000
_cell.length_c   1.000
_cell.angle_alpha   90.00
_cell.angle_beta   90.00
_cell.angle_gamma   90.00
#
_symmetry.space_group_name_H-M   'P 1'
#
loop_
_entity.id
_entity.type
_entity.pdbx_description
1 polymer ?
#
loop_
_entity_poly.entity_id
_entity_poly.type
_entity_poly.pdbx_seq_one_letter_code
_entity_poly.pdbx_strand_id
1 'polypeptide(L)'
;MSSLQTDRQGRISRETLCVDGYIEDNITLCSRTSLIDTKPNLKMTFPLPVVIDEIVIYFGGVDKIALQLGEKFQIMLLDNKEAVVSDITRLLDRHVSIVPLSRDPVKYIHVSMSPNFYSLAICEFEVYGAASEVKSKKQPPIAPTDTARASTDVQGTEGSGVSVRRQRSSSSVDISDVTDYLGSSSAGTDAGTSQGT
;
A
#
# COMPACT_ATOMS: atom_id res chain seq x y z
N MET A 1 -9.64 -21.70 5.73
CA MET A 1 -10.70 -20.68 5.60
C MET A 1 -10.56 -19.72 6.78
N SER A 2 -10.25 -18.44 6.53
CA SER A 2 -10.12 -17.42 7.59
C SER A 2 -11.51 -16.90 7.94
N SER A 3 -11.95 -17.03 9.20
CA SER A 3 -13.20 -16.43 9.67
C SER A 3 -13.09 -14.90 9.74
N LEU A 4 -14.20 -14.22 9.45
CA LEU A 4 -14.42 -12.80 9.70
C LEU A 4 -14.42 -12.58 11.23
N GLN A 5 -13.25 -12.37 11.83
CA GLN A 5 -13.17 -11.91 13.22
C GLN A 5 -13.17 -10.39 13.22
N THR A 6 -14.32 -9.81 13.53
CA THR A 6 -14.39 -8.45 14.06
C THR A 6 -13.62 -8.43 15.38
N ASP A 7 -12.71 -7.47 15.58
CA ASP A 7 -12.09 -7.32 16.89
C ASP A 7 -13.12 -6.85 17.94
N ARG A 8 -12.74 -6.86 19.22
CA ARG A 8 -13.63 -6.43 20.32
C ARG A 8 -14.08 -4.97 20.20
N GLN A 9 -13.50 -4.20 19.27
CA GLN A 9 -13.77 -2.79 19.01
C GLN A 9 -14.60 -2.56 17.74
N GLY A 10 -15.13 -3.63 17.12
CA GLY A 10 -15.96 -3.52 15.93
C GLY A 10 -15.16 -3.27 14.65
N ARG A 11 -13.83 -3.30 14.72
CA ARG A 11 -12.96 -3.06 13.56
C ARG A 11 -12.88 -4.31 12.72
N ILE A 12 -12.95 -4.08 11.42
CA ILE A 12 -12.57 -5.05 10.42
C ILE A 12 -11.40 -4.41 9.68
N SER A 13 -10.23 -4.46 10.33
CA SER A 13 -9.00 -3.81 9.87
C SER A 13 -8.26 -4.74 8.91
N ARG A 14 -8.84 -4.98 7.76
CA ARG A 14 -8.13 -5.63 6.66
C ARG A 14 -8.18 -4.67 5.49
N GLU A 15 -7.10 -3.92 5.30
CA GLU A 15 -6.85 -3.17 4.06
C GLU A 15 -7.11 -4.06 2.83
N THR A 16 -6.90 -5.37 2.95
CA THR A 16 -7.15 -6.35 1.90
C THR A 16 -8.63 -6.52 1.51
N LEU A 17 -9.59 -6.15 2.37
CA LEU A 17 -11.03 -6.32 2.09
C LEU A 17 -11.62 -5.24 1.21
N CYS A 18 -10.89 -4.15 0.97
CA CYS A 18 -11.32 -3.10 0.06
C CYS A 18 -10.45 -3.05 -1.20
N VAL A 19 -9.68 -4.10 -1.47
CA VAL A 19 -8.84 -4.25 -2.67
C VAL A 19 -8.89 -5.70 -3.18
N ASP A 20 -9.96 -6.42 -2.87
CA ASP A 20 -10.12 -7.83 -3.23
C ASP A 20 -10.87 -8.03 -4.56
N GLY A 21 -11.38 -6.95 -5.17
CA GLY A 21 -12.11 -6.97 -6.42
C GLY A 21 -13.61 -7.24 -6.27
N TYR A 22 -14.15 -7.23 -5.04
CA TYR A 22 -15.57 -7.48 -4.79
C TYR A 22 -16.26 -6.25 -4.20
N ILE A 23 -17.24 -5.71 -4.93
CA ILE A 23 -18.07 -4.62 -4.43
C ILE A 23 -19.11 -5.21 -3.48
N GLU A 24 -18.88 -5.07 -2.17
CA GLU A 24 -19.78 -5.58 -1.14
C GLU A 24 -20.86 -4.58 -0.71
N ASP A 25 -22.11 -5.03 -0.70
CA ASP A 25 -23.24 -4.26 -0.16
C ASP A 25 -23.36 -4.39 1.36
N ASN A 26 -22.84 -5.49 1.92
CA ASN A 26 -22.89 -5.73 3.35
C ASN A 26 -21.69 -5.07 4.06
N ILE A 27 -21.98 -4.02 4.83
CA ILE A 27 -20.97 -3.27 5.59
C ILE A 27 -20.08 -4.15 6.50
N THR A 28 -20.57 -5.33 6.94
CA THR A 28 -19.77 -6.24 7.77
C THR A 28 -18.68 -6.98 7.00
N LEU A 29 -18.65 -6.87 5.68
CA LEU A 29 -17.64 -7.46 4.80
C LEU A 29 -16.64 -6.41 4.30
N CYS A 30 -16.92 -5.12 4.56
CA CYS A 30 -16.07 -4.01 4.14
C CYS A 30 -14.91 -3.75 5.12
N SER A 31 -13.84 -3.12 4.64
CA SER A 31 -12.78 -2.56 5.49
C SER A 31 -13.33 -1.40 6.31
N ARG A 32 -13.26 -1.48 7.64
CA ARG A 32 -13.94 -0.52 8.53
C ARG A 32 -13.16 -0.14 9.78
N THR A 33 -13.15 1.16 10.08
CA THR A 33 -12.60 1.73 11.33
C THR A 33 -13.57 1.57 12.50
N SER A 34 -13.14 1.88 13.73
CA SER A 34 -14.07 1.90 14.86
C SER A 34 -14.92 3.17 14.85
N LEU A 35 -16.11 3.11 15.44
CA LEU A 35 -16.99 4.27 15.64
C LEU A 35 -16.43 5.27 16.67
N ILE A 36 -15.54 4.81 17.55
CA ILE A 36 -14.90 5.66 18.57
C ILE A 36 -13.59 6.30 18.10
N ASP A 37 -13.16 5.99 16.87
CA ASP A 37 -11.94 6.59 16.32
C ASP A 37 -12.19 8.09 16.06
N THR A 38 -11.45 8.95 16.75
CA THR A 38 -11.57 10.42 16.63
C THR A 38 -11.00 10.97 15.32
N LYS A 39 -10.37 10.13 14.50
CA LYS A 39 -9.94 10.45 13.15
C LYS A 39 -9.84 9.16 12.34
N PRO A 40 -10.98 8.59 11.90
CA PRO A 40 -10.98 7.34 11.18
C PRO A 40 -10.20 7.49 9.87
N ASN A 41 -9.18 6.66 9.69
CA ASN A 41 -8.31 6.71 8.52
C ASN A 41 -7.94 5.31 8.01
N LEU A 42 -7.77 5.21 6.70
CA LEU A 42 -7.21 4.06 6.01
C LEU A 42 -5.97 4.52 5.24
N LYS A 43 -4.83 3.83 5.41
CA LYS A 43 -3.60 4.07 4.63
C LYS A 43 -3.43 2.91 3.67
N MET A 44 -3.14 3.21 2.41
CA MET A 44 -2.75 2.23 1.40
C MET A 44 -1.39 2.60 0.84
N THR A 45 -0.59 1.57 0.52
CA THR A 45 0.77 1.73 0.03
C THR A 45 0.94 0.96 -1.28
N PHE A 46 1.40 1.64 -2.33
CA PHE A 46 1.74 0.96 -3.58
C PHE A 46 3.13 0.33 -3.50
N PRO A 47 3.38 -0.85 -4.11
CA PRO A 47 4.72 -1.44 -4.20
C PRO A 47 5.73 -0.53 -4.92
N LEU A 48 5.29 0.16 -5.97
CA LEU A 48 6.03 1.19 -6.71
C LEU A 48 5.21 2.48 -6.75
N PRO A 49 5.82 3.68 -6.83
CA PRO A 49 5.04 4.90 -7.03
C PRO A 49 4.17 4.81 -8.29
N VAL A 50 2.96 5.37 -8.25
CA VAL A 50 1.96 5.32 -9.33
C VAL A 50 1.57 6.74 -9.73
N VAL A 51 1.55 7.03 -11.02
CA VAL A 51 0.86 8.22 -11.54
C VAL A 51 -0.61 7.85 -11.70
N ILE A 52 -1.47 8.48 -10.90
CA ILE A 52 -2.89 8.13 -10.79
C ILE A 52 -3.69 8.86 -11.87
N ASP A 53 -4.49 8.10 -12.61
CA ASP A 53 -5.49 8.60 -13.56
C ASP A 53 -6.85 8.76 -12.88
N GLU A 54 -7.27 7.78 -12.09
CA GLU A 54 -8.58 7.78 -11.43
C GLU A 54 -8.52 6.98 -10.12
N ILE A 55 -9.29 7.44 -9.14
CA ILE A 55 -9.57 6.74 -7.89
C ILE A 55 -11.07 6.50 -7.82
N VAL A 56 -11.47 5.25 -7.63
CA VAL A 56 -12.87 4.86 -7.44
C VAL A 56 -13.02 4.27 -6.04
N ILE A 57 -14.02 4.72 -5.31
CA ILE A 57 -14.29 4.28 -3.93
C ILE A 57 -15.75 3.92 -3.79
N TYR A 58 -15.99 2.71 -3.28
CA TYR A 58 -17.29 2.23 -2.85
C TYR A 58 -17.35 2.26 -1.32
N PHE A 59 -18.12 3.19 -0.77
CA PHE A 59 -18.29 3.35 0.68
C PHE A 59 -19.43 2.48 1.21
N GLY A 60 -19.16 1.77 2.31
CA GLY A 60 -20.16 1.01 3.05
C GLY A 60 -20.93 1.87 4.05
N GLY A 61 -22.15 1.49 4.38
CA GLY A 61 -22.90 2.12 5.48
C GLY A 61 -23.36 3.56 5.23
N VAL A 62 -23.29 4.05 3.99
CA VAL A 62 -23.78 5.38 3.63
C VAL A 62 -25.31 5.35 3.51
N ASP A 63 -25.98 5.85 4.55
CA ASP A 63 -27.43 5.98 4.63
C ASP A 63 -27.91 7.39 4.21
N LYS A 64 -29.24 7.59 4.18
CA LYS A 64 -29.84 8.88 3.80
C LYS A 64 -29.46 10.01 4.75
N ILE A 65 -29.18 9.71 6.02
CA ILE A 65 -28.88 10.70 7.03
C ILE A 65 -27.46 11.24 6.79
N ALA A 66 -26.48 10.36 6.53
CA ALA A 66 -25.11 10.73 6.19
C ALA A 66 -25.06 11.68 4.99
N LEU A 67 -25.85 11.38 3.95
CA LEU A 67 -25.96 12.21 2.75
C LEU A 67 -26.59 13.57 3.04
N GLN A 68 -27.65 13.62 3.85
CA GLN A 68 -28.34 14.86 4.22
C GLN A 68 -27.49 15.78 5.11
N LEU A 69 -26.69 15.21 5.99
CA LEU A 69 -25.75 15.96 6.84
C LEU A 69 -24.57 16.52 6.04
N GLY A 70 -24.37 16.05 4.80
CA GLY A 70 -23.27 16.51 3.95
C GLY A 70 -21.92 16.10 4.52
N GLU A 71 -21.83 14.87 5.06
CA GLU A 71 -20.58 14.29 5.55
C GLU A 71 -19.49 14.37 4.48
N LYS A 72 -18.25 14.53 4.93
CA LYS A 72 -17.10 14.72 4.04
C LYS A 72 -16.00 13.73 4.35
N PHE A 73 -15.33 13.32 3.30
CA PHE A 73 -14.10 12.56 3.39
C PHE A 73 -12.96 13.31 2.68
N GLN A 74 -11.75 12.95 3.06
CA GLN A 74 -10.50 13.51 2.56
C GLN A 74 -9.62 12.39 2.01
N ILE A 75 -9.04 12.59 0.84
CA ILE A 75 -7.97 11.78 0.26
C ILE A 75 -6.69 12.62 0.24
N MET A 76 -5.67 12.17 0.95
CA MET A 76 -4.31 12.69 0.81
C MET A 76 -3.47 11.74 -0.02
N LEU A 77 -2.92 12.24 -1.12
CA LEU A 77 -1.96 11.53 -1.96
C LEU A 77 -0.56 11.97 -1.56
N LEU A 78 0.33 11.03 -1.25
CA LEU A 78 1.68 11.32 -0.78
C LEU A 78 2.76 10.65 -1.63
N ASP A 79 3.89 11.32 -1.79
CA ASP A 79 5.05 10.80 -2.50
C ASP A 79 5.84 9.76 -1.68
N ASN A 80 6.97 9.30 -2.20
CA ASN A 80 7.83 8.33 -1.54
C ASN A 80 8.50 8.83 -0.24
N LYS A 81 8.46 10.13 0.04
CA LYS A 81 8.95 10.76 1.26
C LYS A 81 7.80 11.15 2.20
N GLU A 82 6.59 10.70 1.92
CA GLU A 82 5.37 11.09 2.61
C GLU A 82 5.06 12.60 2.54
N ALA A 83 5.58 13.30 1.53
CA ALA A 83 5.18 14.67 1.25
C ALA A 83 3.85 14.69 0.50
N VAL A 84 2.98 15.66 0.84
CA VAL A 84 1.65 15.78 0.21
C VAL A 84 1.80 16.22 -1.24
N VAL A 85 1.31 15.36 -2.14
CA VAL A 85 1.22 15.61 -3.59
C VAL A 85 -0.13 16.26 -3.93
N SER A 86 -1.19 15.77 -3.29
CA SER A 86 -2.54 16.30 -3.48
C SER A 86 -3.37 16.05 -2.23
N ASP A 87 -4.28 16.97 -1.95
CA ASP A 87 -5.25 16.88 -0.86
C ASP A 87 -6.65 17.18 -1.43
N ILE A 88 -7.54 16.20 -1.36
CA ILE A 88 -8.84 16.20 -2.01
C ILE A 88 -9.92 16.00 -0.97
N THR A 89 -10.82 16.96 -0.83
CA THR A 89 -12.01 16.82 0.02
C THR A 89 -13.27 16.74 -0.83
N ARG A 90 -14.14 15.77 -0.54
CA ARG A 90 -15.41 15.54 -1.24
C ARG A 90 -16.53 15.23 -0.26
N LEU A 91 -17.77 15.43 -0.72
CA LEU A 91 -18.95 14.93 0.00
C LEU A 91 -18.95 13.41 -0.07
N LEU A 92 -19.33 12.78 1.03
CA LEU A 92 -19.52 11.34 1.11
C LEU A 92 -20.68 10.93 0.21
N ASP A 93 -20.46 9.88 -0.58
CA ASP A 93 -21.47 9.19 -1.36
C ASP A 93 -21.17 7.68 -1.33
N ARG A 94 -22.11 6.84 -1.73
CA ARG A 94 -21.92 5.38 -1.82
C ARG A 94 -20.85 5.00 -2.83
N HIS A 95 -20.76 5.77 -3.92
CA HIS A 95 -19.82 5.55 -5.00
C HIS A 95 -19.23 6.88 -5.42
N VAL A 96 -17.90 6.97 -5.42
CA VAL A 96 -17.18 8.18 -5.79
C VAL A 96 -16.07 7.85 -6.77
N SER A 97 -16.04 8.58 -7.89
CA SER A 97 -14.94 8.58 -8.86
C SER A 97 -14.24 9.94 -8.84
N ILE A 98 -12.92 9.94 -8.73
CA ILE A 98 -12.08 11.14 -8.60
C ILE A 98 -10.91 11.03 -9.57
N VAL A 99 -10.77 12.05 -10.40
CA VAL A 99 -9.56 12.28 -11.22
C VAL A 99 -8.69 13.32 -10.51
N PRO A 100 -7.53 12.93 -9.94
CA PRO A 100 -6.62 13.88 -9.30
C PRO A 100 -6.05 14.88 -10.30
N LEU A 101 -5.85 16.14 -9.87
CA LEU A 101 -5.26 17.17 -10.71
C LEU A 101 -3.74 17.02 -10.84
N SER A 102 -3.06 16.54 -9.79
CA SER A 102 -1.62 16.28 -9.84
C SER A 102 -1.33 15.01 -10.64
N ARG A 103 -0.25 15.05 -11.41
CA ARG A 103 0.31 13.91 -12.15
C ARG A 103 1.63 13.43 -11.55
N ASP A 104 1.97 13.92 -10.36
CA ASP A 104 3.19 13.47 -9.67
C ASP A 104 3.02 12.04 -9.14
N PRO A 105 4.09 11.23 -9.10
CA PRO A 105 4.02 9.86 -8.60
C PRO A 105 3.62 9.78 -7.12
N VAL A 106 2.61 8.95 -6.84
CA VAL A 106 2.06 8.71 -5.50
C VAL A 106 2.53 7.36 -4.99
N LYS A 107 3.04 7.31 -3.76
CA LYS A 107 3.44 6.07 -3.07
C LYS A 107 2.43 5.64 -2.02
N TYR A 108 1.78 6.60 -1.37
CA TYR A 108 0.83 6.37 -0.30
C TYR A 108 -0.48 7.12 -0.56
N ILE A 109 -1.60 6.49 -0.24
CA ILE A 109 -2.92 7.12 -0.22
C ILE A 109 -3.48 7.02 1.19
N HIS A 110 -3.88 8.14 1.76
CA HIS A 110 -4.62 8.17 3.01
C HIS A 110 -6.05 8.61 2.72
N VAL A 111 -7.02 7.79 3.10
CA VAL A 111 -8.43 8.17 3.12
C VAL A 111 -8.82 8.41 4.56
N SER A 112 -9.46 9.54 4.86
CA SER A 112 -9.94 9.83 6.19
C SER A 112 -11.29 10.52 6.16
N MET A 113 -12.02 10.44 7.26
CA MET A 113 -13.32 11.09 7.40
C MET A 113 -13.30 11.97 8.66
N SER A 114 -14.00 13.10 8.62
CA SER A 114 -14.19 13.90 9.83
C SER A 114 -15.24 13.23 10.72
N PRO A 115 -14.98 13.06 12.03
CA PRO A 115 -15.87 12.34 12.92
C PRO A 115 -17.05 13.23 13.29
N ASN A 116 -18.15 13.09 12.58
CA ASN A 116 -19.42 13.60 13.09
C ASN A 116 -20.17 12.43 13.75
N PHE A 117 -20.46 11.34 13.03
CA PHE A 117 -21.22 10.20 13.59
C PHE A 117 -20.98 8.82 12.93
N TYR A 118 -20.07 8.72 11.96
CA TYR A 118 -19.91 7.52 11.14
C TYR A 118 -18.47 6.98 11.19
N SER A 119 -18.34 5.65 11.17
CA SER A 119 -17.05 5.00 10.91
C SER A 119 -16.70 5.13 9.43
N LEU A 120 -15.41 5.21 9.10
CA LEU A 120 -14.97 5.01 7.72
C LEU A 120 -15.16 3.53 7.37
N ALA A 121 -16.02 3.25 6.39
CA ALA A 121 -16.22 1.92 5.83
C ALA A 121 -16.02 1.97 4.31
N ILE A 122 -15.06 1.22 3.79
CA ILE A 122 -14.76 1.13 2.37
C ILE A 122 -14.90 -0.33 1.96
N CYS A 123 -15.80 -0.59 1.03
CA CYS A 123 -16.11 -1.93 0.53
C CYS A 123 -15.26 -2.28 -0.68
N GLU A 124 -14.95 -1.31 -1.54
CA GLU A 124 -13.99 -1.49 -2.61
C GLU A 124 -13.27 -0.17 -2.92
N PHE A 125 -11.97 -0.26 -3.22
CA PHE A 125 -11.09 0.85 -3.49
C PHE A 125 -10.20 0.52 -4.69
N GLU A 126 -10.47 1.18 -5.80
CA GLU A 126 -9.79 0.95 -7.07
C GLU A 126 -8.94 2.18 -7.42
N VAL A 127 -7.73 1.93 -7.92
CA VAL A 127 -6.86 2.98 -8.43
C VAL A 127 -6.38 2.59 -9.82
N TYR A 128 -6.71 3.45 -10.77
CA TYR A 128 -6.30 3.33 -12.15
C TYR A 128 -5.14 4.29 -12.40
N GLY A 129 -4.09 3.78 -13.03
CA GLY A 129 -2.89 4.56 -13.28
C GLY A 129 -1.73 3.72 -13.79
N ALA A 130 -0.59 4.37 -13.96
CA ALA A 130 0.64 3.73 -14.43
C ALA A 130 1.70 3.72 -13.34
N ALA A 131 2.38 2.58 -13.17
CA ALA A 131 3.55 2.51 -12.31
C ALA A 131 4.66 3.43 -12.84
N SER A 132 5.14 4.31 -11.98
CA SER A 132 6.27 5.19 -12.25
C SER A 132 7.55 4.45 -11.86
N GLU A 133 8.33 4.03 -12.86
CA GLU A 133 9.71 3.63 -12.62
C GLU A 133 10.49 4.82 -12.09
N VAL A 134 10.92 4.76 -10.83
CA VAL A 134 11.92 5.71 -10.33
C VAL A 134 13.21 5.36 -11.04
N LYS A 135 13.49 6.05 -12.15
CA LYS A 135 14.84 6.07 -12.72
C LYS A 135 15.75 6.66 -11.66
N SER A 136 16.36 5.79 -10.86
CA SER A 136 17.43 6.18 -9.95
C SER A 136 18.49 6.85 -10.83
N LYS A 137 18.60 8.18 -10.74
CA LYS A 137 19.64 8.92 -11.45
C LYS A 137 20.95 8.38 -10.91
N LYS A 138 21.59 7.46 -11.65
CA LYS A 138 23.01 7.15 -11.44
C LYS A 138 23.72 8.49 -11.52
N GLN A 139 24.29 8.92 -10.40
CA GLN A 139 25.16 10.06 -10.35
C GLN A 139 26.24 9.86 -11.42
N PRO A 140 26.48 10.82 -12.32
CA PRO A 140 27.58 10.71 -13.27
C PRO A 140 28.87 10.46 -12.45
N PRO A 141 29.75 9.53 -12.88
CA PRO A 141 31.02 9.36 -12.21
C PRO A 141 31.71 10.72 -12.15
N ILE A 142 32.05 11.16 -10.94
CA ILE A 142 32.83 12.37 -10.72
C ILE A 142 34.16 12.13 -11.44
N ALA A 143 34.41 12.86 -12.52
CA ALA A 143 35.69 12.84 -13.20
C ALA A 143 36.76 13.31 -12.19
N PRO A 144 37.90 12.61 -12.05
CA PRO A 144 38.98 13.10 -11.22
C PRO A 144 39.50 14.42 -11.80
N THR A 145 39.40 15.49 -11.02
CA THR A 145 39.98 16.79 -11.35
C THR A 145 41.50 16.66 -11.25
N ASP A 146 42.17 16.47 -12.39
CA ASP A 146 43.62 16.56 -12.49
C ASP A 146 44.08 17.97 -12.13
N THR A 147 44.53 18.13 -10.89
CA THR A 147 45.26 19.33 -10.47
C THR A 147 46.74 19.01 -10.53
N ALA A 148 47.29 18.98 -11.74
CA ALA A 148 48.73 18.97 -11.93
C ALA A 148 49.28 20.39 -11.65
N ARG A 149 50.00 20.55 -10.55
CA ARG A 149 51.04 21.60 -10.42
C ARG A 149 52.26 21.01 -9.75
N ALA A 150 53.36 21.07 -10.49
CA ALA A 150 54.69 20.58 -10.16
C ALA A 150 55.32 21.27 -8.95
N SER A 151 56.17 20.54 -8.22
CA SER A 151 57.56 20.95 -7.90
C SER A 151 58.34 19.84 -7.15
N THR A 152 59.40 19.35 -7.81
CA THR A 152 60.74 18.92 -7.35
C THR A 152 60.96 17.96 -6.15
N ASP A 153 61.67 16.87 -6.48
CA ASP A 153 62.74 16.13 -5.80
C ASP A 153 62.56 15.58 -4.37
N VAL A 154 62.73 14.26 -4.20
CA VAL A 154 63.95 13.58 -3.68
C VAL A 154 63.69 12.06 -3.55
N GLN A 155 64.76 11.28 -3.78
CA GLN A 155 64.91 9.83 -3.73
C GLN A 155 64.23 9.08 -2.57
N GLY A 156 63.76 7.85 -2.84
CA GLY A 156 63.42 6.87 -1.82
C GLY A 156 62.96 5.54 -2.43
N THR A 157 63.80 4.52 -2.30
CA THR A 157 63.59 3.14 -2.70
C THR A 157 62.54 2.42 -1.86
N GLU A 158 62.06 1.30 -2.42
CA GLU A 158 61.40 0.14 -1.80
C GLU A 158 59.86 0.07 -1.87
N GLY A 159 59.40 -1.00 -2.53
CA GLY A 159 58.61 -1.98 -1.78
C GLY A 159 57.11 -2.05 -2.07
N SER A 160 56.76 -3.15 -2.75
CA SER A 160 55.55 -3.94 -2.48
C SER A 160 54.21 -3.39 -2.98
N GLY A 161 53.78 -3.96 -4.10
CA GLY A 161 52.39 -3.92 -4.53
C GLY A 161 51.49 -4.71 -3.59
N VAL A 162 50.30 -4.15 -3.32
CA VAL A 162 49.14 -4.91 -2.87
C VAL A 162 47.97 -4.52 -3.75
N SER A 163 47.59 -5.47 -4.61
CA SER A 163 46.36 -5.47 -5.39
C SER A 163 45.21 -5.94 -4.49
N VAL A 164 44.19 -5.09 -4.29
CA VAL A 164 42.91 -5.55 -3.71
C VAL A 164 41.88 -5.67 -4.82
N ARG A 165 41.79 -6.91 -5.26
CA ARG A 165 40.75 -7.54 -6.06
C ARG A 165 39.37 -7.35 -5.41
N ARG A 166 38.40 -6.80 -6.15
CA ARG A 166 36.98 -7.18 -6.00
C ARG A 166 36.40 -7.51 -7.37
N GLN A 167 36.49 -8.81 -7.70
CA GLN A 167 35.55 -9.46 -8.61
C GLN A 167 34.23 -9.70 -7.87
N ARG A 168 33.12 -9.45 -8.57
CA ARG A 168 31.93 -10.32 -8.73
C ARG A 168 30.93 -9.55 -9.61
N SER A 169 30.84 -9.85 -10.92
CA SER A 169 29.96 -10.85 -11.55
C SER A 169 28.53 -10.75 -11.02
N SER A 170 27.62 -10.01 -11.68
CA SER A 170 26.77 -10.42 -12.82
C SER A 170 25.78 -11.56 -12.51
N SER A 171 24.48 -11.23 -12.67
CA SER A 171 23.29 -12.10 -12.89
C SER A 171 22.94 -13.11 -11.78
N SER A 172 21.70 -13.51 -11.51
CA SER A 172 20.38 -13.36 -12.14
C SER A 172 19.33 -13.82 -11.10
N VAL A 173 18.06 -13.52 -11.39
CA VAL A 173 16.85 -14.01 -10.70
C VAL A 173 16.80 -15.54 -10.66
N ASP A 174 16.30 -16.11 -9.55
CA ASP A 174 15.49 -17.34 -9.60
C ASP A 174 14.65 -17.49 -8.32
N ILE A 175 13.32 -17.50 -8.46
CA ILE A 175 12.41 -18.19 -7.55
C ILE A 175 11.46 -18.98 -8.45
N SER A 176 11.86 -20.23 -8.71
CA SER A 176 11.01 -21.31 -9.17
C SER A 176 11.04 -22.36 -8.07
N ASP A 177 9.91 -22.63 -7.43
CA ASP A 177 9.31 -23.97 -7.49
C ASP A 177 8.07 -24.09 -6.59
N VAL A 178 6.98 -24.36 -7.29
CA VAL A 178 5.75 -25.00 -6.85
C VAL A 178 6.00 -26.52 -6.79
N THR A 179 5.17 -27.22 -6.01
CA THR A 179 5.00 -28.71 -5.91
C THR A 179 6.12 -29.45 -5.15
N ASP A 180 5.89 -30.41 -4.24
CA ASP A 180 4.74 -31.30 -4.06
C ASP A 180 4.84 -32.19 -2.78
N TYR A 181 3.70 -32.81 -2.41
CA TYR A 181 3.54 -34.17 -1.83
C TYR A 181 3.34 -34.46 -0.30
N LEU A 182 2.05 -34.74 0.00
CA LEU A 182 1.43 -35.99 0.53
C LEU A 182 1.57 -36.51 1.98
N GLY A 183 0.39 -36.86 2.52
CA GLY A 183 0.11 -37.96 3.48
C GLY A 183 -0.43 -37.47 4.83
N SER A 184 -1.56 -37.90 5.40
CA SER A 184 -2.45 -39.03 5.11
C SER A 184 -3.82 -38.83 5.79
N SER A 185 -4.83 -39.46 5.21
CA SER A 185 -6.21 -39.60 5.65
C SER A 185 -6.40 -40.19 7.05
N SER A 186 -7.51 -39.84 7.72
CA SER A 186 -8.43 -40.85 8.24
C SER A 186 -9.84 -40.28 8.38
N ALA A 187 -10.79 -41.10 7.95
CA ALA A 187 -12.22 -40.91 8.05
C ALA A 187 -12.70 -41.16 9.49
N GLY A 188 -13.78 -40.48 9.86
CA GLY A 188 -14.53 -40.72 11.09
C GLY A 188 -15.93 -40.15 10.96
N THR A 189 -16.81 -40.91 10.32
CA THR A 189 -18.27 -40.79 10.47
C THR A 189 -18.65 -40.98 11.93
N ASP A 190 -19.48 -40.09 12.48
CA ASP A 190 -20.54 -40.56 13.36
C ASP A 190 -21.77 -39.65 13.29
N ALA A 191 -22.88 -40.29 12.99
CA ALA A 191 -24.23 -39.76 13.08
C ALA A 191 -24.70 -39.95 14.53
N GLY A 192 -25.33 -38.93 15.11
CA GLY A 192 -25.83 -38.98 16.48
C GLY A 192 -27.01 -38.05 16.69
N THR A 193 -28.19 -38.54 16.35
CA THR A 193 -29.51 -38.01 16.71
C THR A 193 -29.68 -37.92 18.23
N SER A 194 -30.22 -36.82 18.77
CA SER A 194 -31.22 -36.88 19.85
C SER A 194 -32.00 -35.58 20.01
N GLN A 195 -33.33 -35.74 19.99
CA GLN A 195 -34.35 -34.82 20.44
C GLN A 195 -34.24 -34.55 21.95
N GLY A 196 -34.83 -33.47 22.44
CA GLY A 196 -35.16 -33.38 23.87
C GLY A 196 -35.66 -32.02 24.36
N THR A 197 -36.98 -31.84 24.25
CA THR A 197 -37.90 -30.97 25.04
C THR A 197 -37.65 -29.47 25.09
#